data_AF-A0A0F3IF44-F1
#
_entry.id   AF-A0A0F3IF44-F1
#
_cell.length_a   1.000
_cell.length_b   1.000
_cell.length_c   1.000
_cell.angle_alpha   90.00
_cell.angle_beta   90.00
_cell.angle_gamma   90.00
#
_symmetry.space_group_name_H-M   'P 1'
#
loop_
_entity.id
_entity.type
_entity.pdbx_description
1 polymer ?
#
loop_
_entity_poly.entity_id
_entity_poly.type
_entity_poly.pdbx_seq_one_letter_code
_entity_poly.pdbx_strand_id
1 'polypeptide(L)'
;YLGRLDNQVKLRGFRIELGEIESVLLKQPGINEAVALLKSVNTVTQLCAYIAGDIDQLNAETLRAALSQQLPDYAVPSAFVILPTLPKLASGKLNKQALPEPEQRLKTHTAPSTELEIQLVTIWQDVLGVADIGIDDNFFGLGGHSLLAMRLVSECQRRLNIVLPLAQLLAHPNIAELAASLNSHAKPSLIVPLNAHKSFATPLFCFHPAGGHVFAYQTLARELATQRPVYGLAYTHLNPAISLTTLADDYAVAINLQQPQGHLCLLGWSLGGALALLTAKALEHMGRTVRFIALIDSFVPGFDDDNVEQTSELIHAFAKEISGADCLPEFTDAEQLAAWLQTNHPTWVMC
;
A
#
# COMPACT_ATOMS: atom_id res chain seq x y z
N TYR A 1 -9.56 -4.94 -50.65
CA TYR A 1 -8.16 -4.70 -51.04
C TYR A 1 -7.46 -4.07 -49.84
N LEU A 2 -6.97 -4.90 -48.92
CA LEU A 2 -6.32 -4.50 -47.66
C LEU A 2 -4.86 -4.17 -47.96
N GLY A 3 -4.55 -2.88 -48.05
CA GLY A 3 -3.21 -2.39 -48.33
C GLY A 3 -2.24 -2.77 -47.23
N ARG A 4 -1.25 -3.60 -47.56
CA ARG A 4 -0.01 -3.73 -46.81
C ARG A 4 0.75 -2.41 -46.90
N LEU A 5 0.62 -1.56 -45.88
CA LEU A 5 1.57 -0.50 -45.58
C LEU A 5 2.05 -0.77 -44.17
N ASP A 6 3.27 -1.31 -44.08
CA ASP A 6 3.98 -1.58 -42.82
C ASP A 6 4.20 -0.23 -42.09
N ASN A 7 3.19 0.23 -41.35
CA ASN A 7 3.23 1.43 -40.51
C ASN A 7 3.77 1.07 -39.13
N GLN A 8 4.93 0.46 -39.12
CA GLN A 8 5.55 0.00 -37.90
C GLN A 8 6.45 1.08 -37.31
N VAL A 9 6.32 1.31 -36.02
CA VAL A 9 7.10 2.32 -35.31
C VAL A 9 7.88 1.72 -34.16
N LYS A 10 8.97 2.38 -33.80
CA LYS A 10 9.71 2.08 -32.57
C LYS A 10 9.41 3.14 -31.53
N LEU A 11 8.92 2.72 -30.39
CA LEU A 11 8.68 3.59 -29.25
C LEU A 11 9.20 2.91 -27.99
N ARG A 12 10.09 3.59 -27.25
CA ARG A 12 10.59 3.11 -25.95
C ARG A 12 11.19 1.68 -26.00
N GLY A 13 11.83 1.32 -27.11
CA GLY A 13 12.42 -0.01 -27.34
C GLY A 13 11.45 -1.06 -27.88
N PHE A 14 10.14 -0.77 -27.91
CA PHE A 14 9.12 -1.67 -28.45
C PHE A 14 8.86 -1.41 -29.92
N ARG A 15 8.57 -2.49 -30.64
CA ARG A 15 8.16 -2.48 -32.04
C ARG A 15 6.63 -2.55 -32.07
N ILE A 16 5.98 -1.47 -32.51
CA ILE A 16 4.52 -1.29 -32.43
C ILE A 16 3.93 -1.28 -33.83
N GLU A 17 2.90 -2.09 -34.05
CA GLU A 17 2.14 -2.15 -35.29
C GLU A 17 0.95 -1.18 -35.21
N LEU A 18 1.05 -0.01 -35.86
CA LEU A 18 0.00 1.02 -35.77
C LEU A 18 -1.35 0.51 -36.30
N GLY A 19 -1.33 -0.35 -37.34
CA GLY A 19 -2.54 -0.92 -37.92
C GLY A 19 -3.31 -1.85 -36.97
N GLU A 20 -2.65 -2.46 -35.99
CA GLU A 20 -3.32 -3.27 -34.96
C GLU A 20 -4.16 -2.38 -34.04
N ILE A 21 -3.58 -1.26 -33.60
CA ILE A 21 -4.25 -0.25 -32.77
C ILE A 21 -5.47 0.32 -33.51
N GLU A 22 -5.29 0.71 -34.77
CA GLU A 22 -6.36 1.23 -35.62
C GLU A 22 -7.49 0.20 -35.77
N SER A 23 -7.14 -1.08 -35.96
CA SER A 23 -8.12 -2.16 -36.08
C SER A 23 -8.91 -2.41 -34.80
N VAL A 24 -8.28 -2.27 -33.62
CA VAL A 24 -8.98 -2.38 -32.32
C VAL A 24 -9.89 -1.19 -32.08
N LEU A 25 -9.45 0.02 -32.44
CA LEU A 25 -10.26 1.24 -32.36
C LEU A 25 -11.50 1.16 -33.26
N LEU A 26 -11.34 0.72 -34.50
CA LEU A 26 -12.46 0.59 -35.45
C LEU A 26 -13.54 -0.43 -35.03
N LYS A 27 -13.27 -1.28 -34.04
CA LYS A 27 -14.27 -2.20 -33.46
C LYS A 27 -15.12 -1.54 -32.36
N GLN A 28 -14.71 -0.38 -31.85
CA GLN A 28 -15.46 0.31 -30.80
C GLN A 28 -16.70 0.99 -31.39
N PRO A 29 -17.86 0.95 -30.69
CA PRO A 29 -19.06 1.63 -31.14
C PRO A 29 -18.82 3.13 -31.39
N GLY A 30 -19.43 3.67 -32.45
CA GLY A 30 -19.38 5.10 -32.76
C GLY A 30 -18.12 5.57 -33.49
N ILE A 31 -17.12 4.71 -33.71
CA ILE A 31 -15.91 5.06 -34.49
C ILE A 31 -16.08 4.72 -35.97
N ASN A 32 -15.88 5.71 -36.84
CA ASN A 32 -15.93 5.56 -38.30
C ASN A 32 -14.53 5.49 -38.93
N GLU A 33 -13.60 6.29 -38.44
CA GLU A 33 -12.20 6.31 -38.88
C GLU A 33 -11.27 6.41 -37.67
N ALA A 34 -10.15 5.70 -37.71
CA ALA A 34 -9.11 5.79 -36.69
C ALA A 34 -7.72 5.73 -37.32
N VAL A 35 -6.81 6.55 -36.82
CA VAL A 35 -5.40 6.55 -37.21
C VAL A 35 -4.53 6.63 -35.97
N ALA A 36 -3.55 5.73 -35.86
CA ALA A 36 -2.53 5.77 -34.83
C ALA A 36 -1.22 6.33 -35.40
N LEU A 37 -0.52 7.20 -34.66
CA LEU A 37 0.77 7.75 -35.06
C LEU A 37 1.59 8.25 -33.88
N LEU A 38 2.91 8.35 -34.06
CA LEU A 38 3.80 8.98 -33.09
C LEU A 38 3.81 10.50 -33.30
N LYS A 39 3.64 11.26 -32.22
CA LYS A 39 3.85 12.72 -32.17
C LYS A 39 4.89 13.03 -31.11
N SER A 40 5.77 13.98 -31.42
CA SER A 40 6.75 14.49 -30.47
C SER A 40 6.30 15.87 -30.01
N VAL A 41 5.95 16.01 -28.74
CA VAL A 41 5.55 17.29 -28.11
C VAL A 41 6.55 17.59 -27.01
N ASN A 42 7.16 18.79 -27.02
CA ASN A 42 8.14 19.24 -26.02
C ASN A 42 9.21 18.18 -25.70
N THR A 43 9.82 17.57 -26.72
CA THR A 43 10.83 16.50 -26.64
C THR A 43 10.33 15.10 -26.22
N VAL A 44 9.08 14.96 -25.79
CA VAL A 44 8.47 13.66 -25.47
C VAL A 44 7.79 13.08 -26.70
N THR A 45 8.25 11.92 -27.15
CA THR A 45 7.56 11.17 -28.22
C THR A 45 6.50 10.28 -27.60
N GLN A 46 5.27 10.43 -28.08
CA GLN A 46 4.09 9.76 -27.57
C GLN A 46 3.24 9.17 -28.70
N LEU A 47 2.49 8.13 -28.37
CA LEU A 47 1.60 7.44 -29.29
C LEU A 47 0.21 8.06 -29.20
N CYS A 48 -0.28 8.60 -30.32
CA CYS A 48 -1.56 9.28 -30.41
C CYS A 48 -2.53 8.51 -31.29
N ALA A 49 -3.79 8.49 -30.91
CA ALA A 49 -4.91 8.02 -31.73
C ALA A 49 -5.80 9.20 -32.13
N TYR A 50 -5.96 9.39 -33.44
CA TYR A 50 -6.89 10.36 -34.02
C TYR A 50 -8.12 9.61 -34.53
N ILE A 51 -9.30 10.04 -34.09
CA ILE A 51 -10.54 9.30 -34.24
C ILE A 51 -11.58 10.22 -34.85
N ALA A 52 -12.34 9.72 -35.83
CA ALA A 52 -13.55 10.37 -36.31
C ALA A 52 -14.75 9.45 -36.13
N GLY A 53 -15.85 10.02 -35.63
CA GLY A 53 -17.01 9.26 -35.19
C GLY A 53 -18.06 10.14 -34.50
N ASP A 54 -19.03 9.48 -33.85
CA ASP A 54 -20.04 10.15 -33.05
C ASP A 54 -19.42 10.70 -31.76
N ILE A 55 -19.07 11.98 -31.76
CA ILE A 55 -18.30 12.65 -30.70
C ILE A 55 -19.00 12.51 -29.33
N ASP A 56 -20.34 12.52 -29.32
CA ASP A 56 -21.12 12.48 -28.08
C ASP A 56 -21.04 11.11 -27.38
N GLN A 57 -20.65 10.05 -28.10
CA GLN A 57 -20.50 8.70 -27.57
C GLN A 57 -19.04 8.33 -27.27
N LEU A 58 -18.07 9.14 -27.72
CA LEU A 58 -16.66 8.80 -27.64
C LEU A 58 -15.99 9.48 -26.45
N ASN A 59 -15.46 8.66 -25.55
CA ASN A 59 -14.66 9.11 -24.41
C ASN A 59 -13.27 8.47 -24.45
N ALA A 60 -12.22 9.30 -24.36
CA ALA A 60 -10.83 8.88 -24.35
C ALA A 60 -10.50 7.81 -23.28
N GLU A 61 -11.10 7.90 -22.09
CA GLU A 61 -10.87 6.96 -21.00
C GLU A 61 -11.51 5.61 -21.27
N THR A 62 -12.76 5.59 -21.74
CA THR A 62 -13.45 4.36 -22.15
C THR A 62 -12.71 3.66 -23.29
N LEU A 63 -12.23 4.42 -24.26
CA LEU A 63 -11.42 3.90 -25.37
C LEU A 63 -10.09 3.32 -24.88
N ARG A 64 -9.39 4.03 -23.98
CA ARG A 64 -8.15 3.53 -23.37
C ARG A 64 -8.38 2.21 -22.65
N ALA A 65 -9.41 2.13 -21.81
CA ALA A 65 -9.76 0.91 -21.09
C ALA A 65 -10.06 -0.26 -22.03
N ALA A 66 -10.80 0.00 -23.12
CA ALA A 66 -11.10 -1.02 -24.13
C ALA A 66 -9.84 -1.50 -24.87
N LEU A 67 -8.91 -0.59 -25.18
CA LEU A 67 -7.63 -0.93 -25.82
C LEU A 67 -6.72 -1.74 -24.88
N SER A 68 -6.64 -1.37 -23.60
CA SER A 68 -5.84 -2.09 -22.59
C SER A 68 -6.26 -3.54 -22.38
N GLN A 69 -7.50 -3.92 -22.73
CA GLN A 69 -7.95 -5.31 -22.67
C GLN A 69 -7.45 -6.17 -23.84
N GLN A 70 -7.04 -5.54 -24.96
CA GLN A 70 -6.69 -6.24 -26.20
C GLN A 70 -5.24 -6.03 -26.63
N LEU A 71 -4.62 -4.96 -26.14
CA LEU A 71 -3.27 -4.54 -26.51
C LEU A 71 -2.36 -4.53 -25.27
N PRO A 72 -1.07 -4.85 -25.45
CA PRO A 72 -0.10 -4.64 -24.39
C PRO A 72 0.03 -3.15 -24.06
N ASP A 73 0.33 -2.82 -22.80
CA ASP A 73 0.36 -1.44 -22.29
C ASP A 73 1.19 -0.46 -23.14
N TYR A 74 2.31 -0.93 -23.72
CA TYR A 74 3.18 -0.09 -24.54
C TYR A 74 2.58 0.29 -25.90
N ALA A 75 1.54 -0.42 -26.36
CA ALA A 75 0.84 -0.18 -27.62
C ALA A 75 -0.46 0.62 -27.43
N VAL A 76 -0.86 0.91 -26.19
CA VAL A 76 -2.02 1.75 -25.89
C VAL A 76 -1.65 3.23 -26.10
N PRO A 77 -2.39 3.99 -26.92
CA PRO A 77 -2.14 5.42 -27.11
C PRO A 77 -2.25 6.21 -25.79
N SER A 78 -1.33 7.15 -25.58
CA SER A 78 -1.37 8.07 -24.44
C SER A 78 -2.38 9.20 -24.69
N ALA A 79 -2.50 9.66 -25.94
CA ALA A 79 -3.42 10.72 -26.33
C ALA A 79 -4.49 10.24 -27.33
N PHE A 80 -5.73 10.66 -27.10
CA PHE A 80 -6.87 10.41 -27.98
C PHE A 80 -7.44 11.76 -28.42
N VAL A 81 -7.48 11.99 -29.73
CA VAL A 81 -7.97 13.22 -30.34
C VAL A 81 -9.18 12.89 -31.18
N ILE A 82 -10.36 13.31 -30.70
CA ILE A 82 -11.64 13.04 -31.36
C ILE A 82 -11.98 14.23 -32.24
N LEU A 83 -12.25 13.97 -33.51
CA LEU A 83 -12.53 14.97 -34.54
C LEU A 83 -13.85 14.63 -35.25
N PRO A 84 -14.60 15.62 -35.75
CA PRO A 84 -15.76 15.35 -36.60
C PRO A 84 -15.40 14.55 -37.85
N THR A 85 -14.24 14.85 -38.45
CA THR A 85 -13.68 14.13 -39.60
C THR A 85 -12.16 14.18 -39.56
N LEU A 86 -11.49 13.15 -40.09
CA LEU A 86 -10.04 13.19 -40.26
C LEU A 86 -9.67 14.02 -41.50
N PRO A 87 -8.69 14.94 -41.40
CA PRO A 87 -8.29 15.78 -42.52
C PRO A 87 -7.65 14.93 -43.62
N LYS A 88 -8.13 15.10 -44.86
CA LYS A 88 -7.64 14.38 -46.03
C LYS A 88 -7.06 15.35 -47.05
N LEU A 89 -6.05 14.91 -47.79
CA LEU A 89 -5.55 15.58 -48.99
C LEU A 89 -6.56 15.43 -50.13
N ALA A 90 -6.42 16.21 -51.20
CA ALA A 90 -7.24 16.08 -52.41
C ALA A 90 -7.21 14.67 -53.05
N SER A 91 -6.17 13.87 -52.75
CA SER A 91 -6.04 12.47 -53.17
C SER A 91 -6.87 11.48 -52.33
N GLY A 92 -7.57 11.94 -51.29
CA GLY A 92 -8.28 11.10 -50.32
C GLY A 92 -7.39 10.48 -49.23
N LYS A 93 -6.06 10.66 -49.30
CA LYS A 93 -5.12 10.20 -48.26
C LYS A 93 -5.16 11.11 -47.03
N LEU A 94 -4.87 10.56 -45.85
CA LEU A 94 -4.75 11.34 -44.61
C LEU A 94 -3.72 12.48 -44.74
N ASN A 95 -4.13 13.69 -44.35
CA ASN A 95 -3.25 14.84 -44.22
C ASN A 95 -2.68 14.93 -42.79
N LYS A 96 -1.57 14.24 -42.54
CA LYS A 96 -0.91 14.20 -41.21
C LYS A 96 -0.50 15.57 -40.66
N GLN A 97 -0.22 16.55 -41.54
CA GLN A 97 0.20 17.90 -41.14
C GLN A 97 -0.96 18.75 -40.65
N ALA A 98 -2.19 18.45 -41.08
CA ALA A 98 -3.40 19.15 -40.67
C ALA A 98 -4.04 18.55 -39.39
N LEU A 99 -3.46 17.48 -38.84
CA LEU A 99 -3.93 16.92 -37.57
C LEU A 99 -3.54 17.86 -36.43
N PRO A 100 -4.51 18.24 -35.58
CA PRO A 100 -4.22 19.12 -34.45
C PRO A 100 -3.24 18.44 -33.48
N GLU A 101 -2.48 19.26 -32.77
CA GLU A 101 -1.70 18.74 -31.65
C GLU A 101 -2.65 18.18 -30.59
N PRO A 102 -2.35 17.01 -29.98
CA PRO A 102 -3.13 16.53 -28.85
C PRO A 102 -3.11 17.61 -27.77
N GLU A 103 -4.28 18.02 -27.30
CA GLU A 103 -4.39 19.05 -26.26
C GLU A 103 -3.53 18.67 -25.06
N GLN A 104 -2.54 19.51 -24.73
CA GLN A 104 -2.02 19.59 -23.38
C GLN A 104 -3.13 20.24 -22.56
N ARG A 105 -4.01 19.40 -21.99
CA ARG A 105 -5.25 19.88 -21.38
C ARG A 105 -4.95 20.86 -20.25
N LEU A 106 -5.26 22.12 -20.51
CA LEU A 106 -5.66 23.11 -19.52
C LEU A 106 -7.01 22.67 -18.92
N LYS A 107 -7.01 21.62 -18.10
CA LYS A 107 -8.14 21.34 -17.21
C LYS A 107 -7.89 22.09 -15.91
N THR A 108 -8.94 22.63 -15.32
CA THR A 108 -8.94 22.98 -13.90
C THR A 108 -8.59 21.73 -13.10
N HIS A 109 -7.31 21.58 -12.76
CA HIS A 109 -6.83 20.46 -11.98
C HIS A 109 -7.51 20.48 -10.62
N THR A 110 -8.12 19.36 -10.22
CA THR A 110 -8.53 19.17 -8.84
C THR A 110 -7.25 19.17 -8.00
N ALA A 111 -7.13 20.15 -7.11
CA ALA A 111 -5.96 20.27 -6.24
C ALA A 111 -5.94 19.09 -5.25
N PRO A 112 -4.75 18.58 -4.91
CA PRO A 112 -4.63 17.58 -3.86
C PRO A 112 -5.14 18.14 -2.52
N SER A 113 -5.86 17.31 -1.79
CA SER A 113 -6.55 17.68 -0.53
C SER A 113 -5.98 16.95 0.69
N THR A 114 -5.29 15.83 0.47
CA THR A 114 -4.66 15.03 1.53
C THR A 114 -3.13 15.05 1.44
N GLU A 115 -2.46 14.78 2.56
CA GLU A 115 -0.99 14.70 2.61
C GLU A 115 -0.43 13.66 1.62
N LEU A 116 -1.08 12.50 1.51
CA LEU A 116 -0.68 11.45 0.57
C LEU A 116 -0.84 11.92 -0.89
N GLU A 117 -1.94 12.61 -1.22
CA GLU A 117 -2.14 13.17 -2.56
C GLU A 117 -1.07 14.22 -2.90
N ILE A 118 -0.73 15.12 -1.96
CA ILE A 118 0.32 16.14 -2.15
C ILE A 118 1.68 15.48 -2.44
N GLN A 119 2.02 14.46 -1.65
CA GLN A 119 3.26 13.71 -1.81
C GLN A 119 3.31 12.93 -3.12
N LEU A 120 2.20 12.30 -3.51
CA LEU A 120 2.08 11.59 -4.80
C LEU A 120 2.20 12.55 -5.98
N VAL A 121 1.53 13.70 -5.95
CA VAL A 121 1.67 14.75 -6.98
C VAL A 121 3.13 15.13 -7.16
N THR A 122 3.85 15.40 -6.06
CA THR A 122 5.27 15.76 -6.09
C THR A 122 6.12 14.68 -6.74
N ILE A 123 5.91 13.41 -6.38
CA ILE A 123 6.65 12.29 -6.98
C ILE A 123 6.31 12.15 -8.47
N TRP A 124 5.05 12.31 -8.85
CA TRP A 124 4.63 12.23 -10.25
C TRP A 124 5.27 13.34 -11.09
N GLN A 125 5.33 14.56 -10.57
CA GLN A 125 5.98 15.69 -11.24
C GLN A 125 7.46 15.38 -11.52
N ASP A 126 8.19 14.85 -10.53
CA ASP A 126 9.59 14.46 -10.68
C ASP A 126 9.81 13.31 -11.66
N VAL A 127 8.91 12.33 -11.65
CA VAL A 127 9.04 11.12 -12.49
C VAL A 127 8.66 11.42 -13.94
N LEU A 128 7.58 12.17 -14.16
CA LEU A 128 7.04 12.49 -15.48
C LEU A 128 7.72 13.72 -16.10
N GLY A 129 8.33 14.60 -15.29
CA GLY A 129 8.87 15.88 -15.75
C GLY A 129 7.78 16.89 -16.12
N VAL A 130 6.59 16.76 -15.54
CA VAL A 130 5.42 17.61 -15.79
C VAL A 130 5.16 18.44 -14.54
N ALA A 131 5.10 19.77 -14.67
CA ALA A 131 4.97 20.66 -13.52
C ALA A 131 3.53 20.81 -13.00
N ASP A 132 2.54 20.71 -13.88
CA ASP A 132 1.12 20.91 -13.53
C ASP A 132 0.39 19.55 -13.63
N ILE A 133 0.12 18.94 -12.47
CA ILE A 133 -0.52 17.62 -12.34
C ILE A 133 -1.65 17.74 -11.32
N GLY A 134 -2.86 17.44 -11.74
CA GLY A 134 -4.05 17.30 -10.90
C GLY A 134 -4.27 15.87 -10.43
N ILE A 135 -5.05 15.69 -9.36
CA ILE A 135 -5.24 14.36 -8.77
C ILE A 135 -6.04 13.39 -9.64
N ASP A 136 -6.87 13.92 -10.55
CA ASP A 136 -7.68 13.14 -11.49
C ASP A 136 -6.93 12.83 -12.80
N ASP A 137 -5.70 13.34 -12.95
CA ASP A 137 -4.93 13.10 -14.17
C ASP A 137 -4.45 11.66 -14.25
N ASN A 138 -4.61 11.09 -15.44
CA ASN A 138 -4.18 9.73 -15.72
C ASN A 138 -2.66 9.69 -15.98
N PHE A 139 -1.91 8.91 -15.19
CA PHE A 139 -0.46 8.72 -15.30
C PHE A 139 0.01 8.44 -16.73
N PHE A 140 -0.68 7.54 -17.43
CA PHE A 140 -0.35 7.14 -18.80
C PHE A 140 -0.79 8.19 -19.82
N GLY A 141 -1.86 8.93 -19.52
CA GLY A 141 -2.27 10.11 -20.27
C GLY A 141 -1.24 11.23 -20.23
N LEU A 142 -0.53 11.38 -19.10
CA LEU A 142 0.57 12.34 -18.92
C LEU A 142 1.90 11.88 -19.55
N GLY A 143 1.89 10.78 -20.31
CA GLY A 143 3.07 10.23 -20.96
C GLY A 143 3.81 9.17 -20.13
N GLY A 144 3.27 8.80 -18.96
CA GLY A 144 3.75 7.67 -18.15
C GLY A 144 3.79 6.36 -18.93
N HIS A 145 4.72 5.48 -18.54
CA HIS A 145 4.88 4.15 -19.12
C HIS A 145 5.56 3.21 -18.13
N SER A 146 5.66 1.91 -18.45
CA SER A 146 6.12 0.88 -17.50
C SER A 146 7.46 1.21 -16.82
N LEU A 147 8.44 1.78 -17.53
CA LEU A 147 9.72 2.20 -16.92
C LEU A 147 9.53 3.38 -15.94
N LEU A 148 8.73 4.38 -16.30
CA LEU A 148 8.40 5.48 -15.40
C LEU A 148 7.53 5.01 -14.24
N ALA A 149 6.63 4.05 -14.46
CA ALA A 149 5.83 3.41 -13.41
C ALA A 149 6.72 2.64 -12.43
N MET A 150 7.72 1.89 -12.91
CA MET A 150 8.70 1.24 -12.04
C MET A 150 9.52 2.25 -11.24
N ARG A 151 9.92 3.36 -11.87
CA ARG A 151 10.58 4.48 -11.16
C ARG A 151 9.66 5.09 -10.11
N LEU A 152 8.39 5.29 -10.43
CA LEU A 152 7.37 5.79 -9.52
C LEU A 152 7.23 4.88 -8.30
N VAL A 153 7.09 3.56 -8.50
CA VAL A 153 7.03 2.56 -7.43
C VAL A 153 8.26 2.66 -6.51
N SER A 154 9.46 2.76 -7.10
CA SER A 154 10.70 2.92 -6.33
C SER A 154 10.74 4.23 -5.53
N GLU A 155 10.25 5.33 -6.09
CA GLU A 155 10.22 6.62 -5.40
C GLU A 155 9.16 6.67 -4.29
N CYS A 156 8.00 6.03 -4.48
CA CYS A 156 6.99 5.85 -3.43
C CYS A 156 7.56 5.05 -2.26
N GLN A 157 8.29 3.96 -2.52
CA GLN A 157 8.95 3.19 -1.47
C GLN A 157 10.01 4.04 -0.75
N ARG A 158 10.84 4.76 -1.50
CA ARG A 158 11.97 5.52 -0.94
C ARG A 158 11.52 6.73 -0.13
N ARG A 159 10.51 7.48 -0.60
CA ARG A 159 10.08 8.74 0.02
C ARG A 159 8.95 8.56 1.03
N LEU A 160 8.05 7.62 0.77
CA LEU A 160 6.80 7.46 1.54
C LEU A 160 6.80 6.17 2.37
N ASN A 161 7.80 5.29 2.20
CA ASN A 161 7.82 3.95 2.77
C ASN A 161 6.58 3.10 2.39
N ILE A 162 6.02 3.36 1.20
CA ILE A 162 4.86 2.65 0.65
C ILE A 162 5.33 1.69 -0.45
N VAL A 163 5.08 0.39 -0.25
CA VAL A 163 5.24 -0.61 -1.31
C VAL A 163 4.02 -0.49 -2.23
N LEU A 164 4.18 0.22 -3.36
CA LEU A 164 3.14 0.33 -4.38
C LEU A 164 3.23 -0.83 -5.37
N PRO A 165 2.30 -1.80 -5.39
CA PRO A 165 2.27 -2.81 -6.43
C PRO A 165 1.99 -2.16 -7.79
N LEU A 166 2.77 -2.51 -8.82
CA LEU A 166 2.54 -1.99 -10.18
C LEU A 166 1.12 -2.25 -10.69
N ALA A 167 0.54 -3.39 -10.33
CA ALA A 167 -0.84 -3.73 -10.66
C ALA A 167 -1.86 -2.72 -10.11
N GLN A 168 -1.58 -2.14 -8.93
CA GLN A 168 -2.46 -1.15 -8.31
C GLN A 168 -2.40 0.19 -9.04
N LEU A 169 -1.22 0.61 -9.49
CA LEU A 169 -1.08 1.80 -10.35
C LEU A 169 -1.79 1.60 -11.70
N LEU A 170 -1.71 0.40 -12.28
CA LEU A 170 -2.40 0.08 -13.53
C LEU A 170 -3.92 0.09 -13.35
N ALA A 171 -4.43 -0.42 -12.23
CA ALA A 171 -5.85 -0.43 -11.89
C ALA A 171 -6.39 0.96 -11.53
N HIS A 172 -5.58 1.79 -10.87
CA HIS A 172 -5.93 3.13 -10.41
C HIS A 172 -4.92 4.15 -10.94
N PRO A 173 -5.01 4.52 -12.23
CA PRO A 173 -3.99 5.30 -12.90
C PRO A 173 -4.11 6.81 -12.65
N ASN A 174 -4.92 7.27 -11.70
CA ASN A 174 -4.96 8.67 -11.23
C ASN A 174 -4.65 8.72 -9.72
N ILE A 175 -4.20 9.87 -9.23
CA ILE A 175 -3.72 10.02 -7.85
C ILE A 175 -4.85 9.87 -6.83
N ALA A 176 -6.04 10.39 -7.12
CA ALA A 176 -7.19 10.31 -6.20
C ALA A 176 -7.58 8.86 -5.91
N GLU A 177 -7.78 8.05 -6.95
CA GLU A 177 -8.10 6.62 -6.82
C GLU A 177 -6.92 5.83 -6.28
N LEU A 178 -5.69 6.17 -6.66
CA LEU A 178 -4.50 5.49 -6.16
C LEU A 178 -4.34 5.71 -4.65
N ALA A 179 -4.49 6.95 -4.19
CA ALA A 179 -4.44 7.31 -2.78
C ALA A 179 -5.56 6.60 -1.99
N ALA A 180 -6.79 6.60 -2.51
CA ALA A 180 -7.90 5.87 -1.92
C ALA A 180 -7.62 4.35 -1.86
N SER A 181 -7.06 3.79 -2.93
CA SER A 181 -6.72 2.37 -3.01
C SER A 181 -5.61 1.99 -2.03
N LEU A 182 -4.59 2.84 -1.88
CA LEU A 182 -3.50 2.67 -0.91
C LEU A 182 -4.00 2.80 0.54
N ASN A 183 -4.98 3.67 0.78
CA ASN A 183 -5.67 3.74 2.08
C ASN A 183 -6.57 2.51 2.34
N SER A 184 -7.11 1.89 1.28
CA SER A 184 -8.00 0.71 1.37
C SER A 184 -7.27 -0.63 1.46
N HIS A 185 -6.00 -0.71 1.01
CA HIS A 185 -5.12 -1.83 1.31
C HIS A 185 -4.63 -1.65 2.74
N ALA A 186 -5.44 -2.16 3.66
CA ALA A 186 -5.32 -2.07 5.11
C ALA A 186 -3.86 -1.97 5.59
N LYS A 187 -3.61 -1.05 6.54
CA LYS A 187 -2.50 -1.19 7.51
C LYS A 187 -2.31 -2.70 7.76
N PRO A 188 -1.10 -3.27 7.59
CA PRO A 188 -0.89 -4.68 7.87
C PRO A 188 -1.52 -4.97 9.23
N SER A 189 -2.45 -5.94 9.27
CA SER A 189 -3.20 -6.23 10.49
C SER A 189 -2.22 -6.39 11.63
N LEU A 190 -2.31 -5.50 12.62
CA LEU A 190 -1.45 -5.57 13.80
C LEU A 190 -1.66 -6.88 14.54
N ILE A 191 -2.81 -7.53 14.34
CA ILE A 191 -3.18 -8.82 14.93
C ILE A 191 -3.00 -9.94 13.90
N VAL A 192 -2.19 -10.93 14.28
CA VAL A 192 -1.94 -12.17 13.53
C VAL A 192 -2.49 -13.35 14.32
N PRO A 193 -3.43 -14.16 13.79
CA PRO A 193 -3.89 -15.36 14.47
C PRO A 193 -2.78 -16.43 14.46
N LEU A 194 -2.35 -16.90 15.64
CA LEU A 194 -1.31 -17.94 15.74
C LEU A 194 -1.89 -19.35 15.86
N ASN A 195 -3.03 -19.49 16.52
CA ASN A 195 -3.80 -20.74 16.61
C ASN A 195 -5.33 -20.49 16.58
N ALA A 196 -5.75 -19.29 16.18
CA ALA A 196 -7.07 -18.77 16.47
C ALA A 196 -8.17 -19.65 15.84
N HIS A 197 -9.03 -20.16 16.72
CA HIS A 197 -10.24 -20.90 16.40
C HIS A 197 -11.39 -20.28 17.22
N LYS A 198 -12.64 -20.52 16.81
CA LYS A 198 -13.81 -20.07 17.59
C LYS A 198 -13.81 -20.79 18.94
N SER A 199 -13.49 -20.05 20.00
CA SER A 199 -13.48 -20.53 21.38
C SER A 199 -14.07 -19.48 22.31
N PHE A 200 -14.74 -19.93 23.37
CA PHE A 200 -15.26 -19.06 24.44
C PHE A 200 -14.20 -18.75 25.51
N ALA A 201 -13.00 -19.33 25.41
CA ALA A 201 -11.91 -19.06 26.33
C ALA A 201 -11.32 -17.66 26.09
N THR A 202 -10.85 -17.04 27.18
CA THR A 202 -10.15 -15.75 27.11
C THR A 202 -8.90 -15.86 26.25
N PRO A 203 -8.77 -15.08 25.17
CA PRO A 203 -7.62 -15.17 24.29
C PRO A 203 -6.37 -14.55 24.92
N LEU A 204 -5.22 -15.01 24.46
CA LEU A 204 -3.91 -14.50 24.82
C LEU A 204 -3.34 -13.65 23.67
N PHE A 205 -2.97 -12.41 23.97
CA PHE A 205 -2.36 -11.47 23.02
C PHE A 205 -0.86 -11.35 23.29
N CYS A 206 -0.04 -11.76 22.33
CA CYS A 206 1.41 -11.86 22.47
C CYS A 206 2.14 -10.76 21.67
N PHE A 207 2.88 -9.88 22.35
CA PHE A 207 3.53 -8.71 21.75
C PHE A 207 4.91 -9.04 21.19
N HIS A 208 5.21 -8.59 19.97
CA HIS A 208 6.50 -8.87 19.34
C HIS A 208 7.71 -8.36 20.16
N PRO A 209 8.86 -9.03 20.10
CA PRO A 209 10.15 -8.50 20.58
C PRO A 209 10.68 -7.42 19.61
N ALA A 210 11.88 -6.89 19.83
CA ALA A 210 12.46 -5.80 19.02
C ALA A 210 12.48 -6.06 17.49
N GLY A 211 12.49 -7.33 17.07
CA GLY A 211 12.42 -7.72 15.66
C GLY A 211 11.06 -7.58 14.96
N GLY A 212 9.99 -7.15 15.66
CA GLY A 212 8.68 -6.87 15.02
C GLY A 212 7.81 -8.10 14.67
N HIS A 213 8.38 -9.31 14.73
CA HIS A 213 7.71 -10.55 14.36
C HIS A 213 7.23 -11.37 15.58
N VAL A 214 6.17 -12.16 15.39
CA VAL A 214 5.52 -12.94 16.47
C VAL A 214 5.81 -14.44 16.42
N PHE A 215 6.75 -14.87 15.57
CA PHE A 215 7.07 -16.29 15.36
C PHE A 215 7.58 -16.99 16.62
N ALA A 216 8.19 -16.26 17.55
CA ALA A 216 8.65 -16.80 18.84
C ALA A 216 7.52 -17.44 19.66
N TYR A 217 6.27 -17.01 19.44
CA TYR A 217 5.10 -17.53 20.16
C TYR A 217 4.44 -18.73 19.47
N GLN A 218 4.93 -19.18 18.32
CA GLN A 218 4.25 -20.22 17.54
C GLN A 218 4.23 -21.58 18.25
N THR A 219 5.30 -21.91 18.99
CA THR A 219 5.35 -23.11 19.84
C THR A 219 4.34 -23.01 20.99
N LEU A 220 4.32 -21.87 21.70
CA LEU A 220 3.34 -21.62 22.77
C LEU A 220 1.90 -21.70 22.26
N ALA A 221 1.63 -21.12 21.09
CA ALA A 221 0.31 -21.16 20.47
C ALA A 221 -0.12 -22.59 20.12
N ARG A 222 0.82 -23.46 19.74
CA ARG A 222 0.53 -24.87 19.47
C ARG A 222 0.12 -25.62 20.74
N GLU A 223 0.84 -25.41 21.83
CA GLU A 223 0.53 -26.05 23.13
C GLU A 223 -0.81 -25.58 23.71
N LEU A 224 -1.18 -24.31 23.46
CA LEU A 224 -2.45 -23.74 23.92
C LEU A 224 -3.62 -23.96 22.94
N ALA A 225 -3.41 -24.65 21.81
CA ALA A 225 -4.37 -24.73 20.71
C ALA A 225 -5.73 -25.35 21.07
N THR A 226 -5.79 -26.20 22.09
CA THR A 226 -7.06 -26.81 22.55
C THR A 226 -7.71 -26.04 23.69
N GLN A 227 -7.04 -25.01 24.22
CA GLN A 227 -7.41 -24.36 25.48
C GLN A 227 -7.86 -22.92 25.28
N ARG A 228 -7.12 -22.15 24.48
CA ARG A 228 -7.45 -20.74 24.21
C ARG A 228 -6.91 -20.25 22.87
N PRO A 229 -7.58 -19.27 22.25
CA PRO A 229 -7.01 -18.56 21.11
C PRO A 229 -5.79 -17.74 21.52
N VAL A 230 -4.81 -17.69 20.64
CA VAL A 230 -3.55 -16.95 20.77
C VAL A 230 -3.39 -16.10 19.51
N TYR A 231 -3.22 -14.81 19.74
CA TYR A 231 -3.01 -13.79 18.73
C TYR A 231 -1.63 -13.15 18.95
N GLY A 232 -0.86 -12.99 17.89
CA GLY A 232 0.37 -12.21 17.90
C GLY A 232 0.10 -10.76 17.49
N LEU A 233 0.70 -9.81 18.22
CA LEU A 233 0.72 -8.40 17.87
C LEU A 233 2.03 -8.11 17.14
N ALA A 234 1.95 -7.98 15.82
CA ALA A 234 3.10 -7.86 14.93
C ALA A 234 3.22 -6.44 14.36
N TYR A 235 4.45 -6.03 14.11
CA TYR A 235 4.75 -4.77 13.44
C TYR A 235 5.88 -4.99 12.43
N THR A 236 5.52 -5.47 11.24
CA THR A 236 6.49 -5.90 10.21
C THR A 236 7.24 -4.74 9.53
N HIS A 237 6.92 -3.49 9.87
CA HIS A 237 7.54 -2.28 9.31
C HIS A 237 7.73 -1.20 10.38
N LEU A 238 8.54 -1.50 11.42
CA LEU A 238 8.91 -0.55 12.48
C LEU A 238 9.42 0.76 11.86
N ASN A 239 8.59 1.80 11.92
CA ASN A 239 9.03 3.16 11.66
C ASN A 239 9.76 3.61 12.92
N PRO A 240 11.09 3.82 12.88
CA PRO A 240 11.86 4.14 14.08
C PRO A 240 11.44 5.47 14.73
N ALA A 241 10.68 6.32 14.02
CA ALA A 241 10.12 7.56 14.56
C ALA A 241 8.84 7.39 15.40
N ILE A 242 8.24 6.19 15.43
CA ILE A 242 7.03 5.94 16.24
C ILE A 242 7.44 5.65 17.69
N SER A 243 6.85 6.38 18.63
CA SER A 243 7.05 6.12 20.06
C SER A 243 6.35 4.82 20.48
N LEU A 244 6.88 4.17 21.53
CA LEU A 244 6.29 2.96 22.08
C LEU A 244 4.86 3.19 22.61
N THR A 245 4.56 4.40 23.08
CA THR A 245 3.22 4.78 23.54
C THR A 245 2.21 4.84 22.39
N THR A 246 2.57 5.49 21.28
CA THR A 246 1.72 5.53 20.08
C THR A 246 1.49 4.13 19.51
N LEU A 247 2.53 3.29 19.50
CA LEU A 247 2.39 1.90 19.06
C LEU A 247 1.47 1.09 19.99
N ALA A 248 1.57 1.30 21.31
CA ALA A 248 0.70 0.67 22.29
C ALA A 248 -0.78 1.12 22.15
N ASP A 249 -1.03 2.39 21.84
CA ASP A 249 -2.38 2.89 21.56
C ASP A 249 -2.98 2.21 20.31
N ASP A 250 -2.19 2.09 19.24
CA ASP A 250 -2.58 1.38 18.02
C ASP A 250 -2.91 -0.10 18.31
N TYR A 251 -2.14 -0.76 19.19
CA TYR A 251 -2.44 -2.12 19.64
C TYR A 251 -3.70 -2.20 20.51
N ALA A 252 -3.93 -1.24 21.41
CA ALA A 252 -5.12 -1.21 22.25
C ALA A 252 -6.39 -1.10 21.38
N VAL A 253 -6.37 -0.24 20.36
CA VAL A 253 -7.46 -0.12 19.38
C VAL A 253 -7.67 -1.44 18.64
N ALA A 254 -6.60 -2.06 18.14
CA ALA A 254 -6.69 -3.33 17.42
C ALA A 254 -7.27 -4.46 18.31
N ILE A 255 -6.80 -4.58 19.55
CA ILE A 255 -7.29 -5.56 20.53
C ILE A 255 -8.76 -5.30 20.84
N ASN A 256 -9.16 -4.04 21.00
CA ASN A 256 -10.54 -3.68 21.30
C ASN A 256 -11.49 -4.03 20.15
N LEU A 257 -11.06 -3.84 18.89
CA LEU A 257 -11.83 -4.25 17.72
C LEU A 257 -11.93 -5.78 17.59
N GLN A 258 -10.83 -6.49 17.87
CA GLN A 258 -10.78 -7.95 17.78
C GLN A 258 -11.60 -8.63 18.88
N GLN A 259 -11.57 -8.09 20.10
CA GLN A 259 -12.30 -8.61 21.24
C GLN A 259 -12.93 -7.44 22.02
N PRO A 260 -14.13 -6.97 21.63
CA PRO A 260 -14.78 -5.82 22.26
C PRO A 260 -15.24 -6.05 23.71
N GLN A 261 -15.39 -7.32 24.13
CA GLN A 261 -15.95 -7.69 25.42
C GLN A 261 -15.15 -8.80 26.11
N GLY A 262 -15.34 -8.92 27.42
CA GLY A 262 -14.65 -9.89 28.26
C GLY A 262 -13.25 -9.45 28.67
N HIS A 263 -12.63 -10.28 29.50
CA HIS A 263 -11.29 -10.06 30.03
C HIS A 263 -10.21 -10.24 28.96
N LEU A 264 -9.08 -9.57 29.16
CA LEU A 264 -7.92 -9.64 28.28
C LEU A 264 -6.73 -10.27 29.01
N CYS A 265 -6.00 -11.16 28.32
CA CYS A 265 -4.73 -11.69 28.79
C CYS A 265 -3.62 -11.27 27.81
N LEU A 266 -2.57 -10.65 28.33
CA LEU A 266 -1.45 -10.11 27.56
C LEU A 266 -0.18 -10.89 27.88
N LEU A 267 0.73 -11.00 26.92
CA LEU A 267 2.05 -11.61 27.10
C LEU A 267 3.10 -10.88 26.26
N GLY A 268 4.25 -10.56 26.82
CA GLY A 268 5.33 -9.92 26.11
C GLY A 268 6.69 -10.52 26.44
N TRP A 269 7.50 -10.80 25.41
CA TRP A 269 8.90 -11.20 25.52
C TRP A 269 9.82 -10.06 25.05
N SER A 270 10.92 -9.80 25.75
CA SER A 270 11.87 -8.73 25.42
C SER A 270 11.14 -7.37 25.37
N LEU A 271 11.28 -6.57 24.30
CA LEU A 271 10.54 -5.32 24.07
C LEU A 271 9.01 -5.51 24.21
N GLY A 272 8.50 -6.70 23.88
CA GLY A 272 7.09 -7.02 23.95
C GLY A 272 6.51 -6.83 25.35
N GLY A 273 7.30 -6.97 26.41
CA GLY A 273 6.83 -6.75 27.78
C GLY A 273 6.48 -5.29 28.07
N ALA A 274 7.32 -4.35 27.64
CA ALA A 274 7.04 -2.92 27.75
C ALA A 274 5.79 -2.54 26.93
N LEU A 275 5.67 -3.10 25.71
CA LEU A 275 4.47 -2.91 24.87
C LEU A 275 3.22 -3.49 25.54
N ALA A 276 3.30 -4.65 26.19
CA ALA A 276 2.18 -5.25 26.90
C ALA A 276 1.68 -4.35 28.05
N LEU A 277 2.59 -3.77 28.83
CA LEU A 277 2.23 -2.86 29.92
C LEU A 277 1.65 -1.52 29.44
N LEU A 278 2.28 -0.90 28.44
CA LEU A 278 1.76 0.34 27.84
C LEU A 278 0.39 0.12 27.20
N THR A 279 0.22 -1.00 26.50
CA THR A 279 -1.06 -1.36 25.89
C THR A 279 -2.12 -1.66 26.95
N ALA A 280 -1.75 -2.31 28.06
CA ALA A 280 -2.65 -2.53 29.19
C ALA A 280 -3.17 -1.21 29.76
N LYS A 281 -2.28 -0.23 29.98
CA LYS A 281 -2.66 1.11 30.44
C LYS A 281 -3.63 1.79 29.46
N ALA A 282 -3.36 1.72 28.16
CA ALA A 282 -4.25 2.27 27.13
C ALA A 282 -5.61 1.56 27.11
N LEU A 283 -5.65 0.23 27.25
CA LEU A 283 -6.88 -0.56 27.34
C LEU A 283 -7.70 -0.21 28.58
N GLU A 284 -7.07 -0.02 29.73
CA GLU A 284 -7.75 0.40 30.97
C GLU A 284 -8.37 1.80 30.84
N HIS A 285 -7.69 2.74 30.18
CA HIS A 285 -8.26 4.04 29.83
C HIS A 285 -9.47 3.92 28.88
N MET A 286 -9.51 2.89 28.04
CA MET A 286 -10.67 2.56 27.21
C MET A 286 -11.78 1.80 27.98
N GLY A 287 -11.66 1.66 29.31
CA GLY A 287 -12.63 0.95 30.16
C GLY A 287 -12.56 -0.58 30.02
N ARG A 288 -11.47 -1.12 29.47
CA ARG A 288 -11.26 -2.57 29.33
C ARG A 288 -10.54 -3.12 30.55
N THR A 289 -10.90 -4.34 30.96
CA THR A 289 -10.24 -5.03 32.07
C THR A 289 -9.17 -6.00 31.56
N VAL A 290 -7.91 -5.70 31.85
CA VAL A 290 -6.79 -6.63 31.67
C VAL A 290 -6.71 -7.52 32.90
N ARG A 291 -6.90 -8.83 32.71
CA ARG A 291 -6.94 -9.82 33.80
C ARG A 291 -5.56 -10.39 34.13
N PHE A 292 -4.68 -10.42 33.13
CA PHE A 292 -3.38 -11.06 33.24
C PHE A 292 -2.40 -10.42 32.27
N ILE A 293 -1.17 -10.21 32.74
CA ILE A 293 -0.02 -9.85 31.91
C ILE A 293 1.12 -10.79 32.29
N ALA A 294 1.70 -11.47 31.30
CA ALA A 294 2.97 -12.20 31.43
C ALA A 294 4.09 -11.39 30.78
N LEU A 295 5.19 -11.22 31.49
CA LEU A 295 6.44 -10.70 30.95
C LEU A 295 7.42 -11.86 30.85
N ILE A 296 8.26 -11.92 29.83
CA ILE A 296 9.29 -12.95 29.69
C ILE A 296 10.58 -12.23 29.34
N ASP A 297 11.59 -12.27 30.22
CA ASP A 297 12.92 -11.71 29.95
C ASP A 297 12.81 -10.27 29.39
N SER A 298 11.94 -9.49 30.03
CA SER A 298 11.52 -8.18 29.55
C SER A 298 12.07 -7.08 30.45
N PHE A 299 12.76 -6.13 29.84
CA PHE A 299 13.09 -4.87 30.50
C PHE A 299 11.90 -3.92 30.42
N VAL A 300 11.46 -3.42 31.58
CA VAL A 300 10.44 -2.38 31.69
C VAL A 300 11.16 -1.10 32.12
N PRO A 301 11.28 -0.08 31.26
CA PRO A 301 11.87 1.19 31.66
C PRO A 301 11.12 1.74 32.87
N GLY A 302 11.86 2.22 33.87
CA GLY A 302 11.30 2.74 35.11
C GLY A 302 10.24 3.80 34.86
N PHE A 303 9.17 3.76 35.65
CA PHE A 303 8.07 4.73 35.68
C PHE A 303 8.47 6.14 36.18
N ASP A 304 9.76 6.43 36.27
CA ASP A 304 10.35 7.73 36.65
C ASP A 304 11.36 8.14 35.57
N ASP A 305 10.89 8.82 34.53
CA ASP A 305 11.52 10.00 33.93
C ASP A 305 10.74 10.43 32.68
N ASP A 306 10.39 11.71 32.64
CA ASP A 306 9.63 12.42 31.59
C ASP A 306 10.36 12.52 30.24
N ASN A 307 11.22 11.55 29.88
CA ASN A 307 12.20 11.72 28.81
C ASN A 307 12.42 10.48 27.92
N VAL A 308 11.35 9.73 27.61
CA VAL A 308 11.44 8.66 26.60
C VAL A 308 11.19 9.21 25.20
N GLU A 309 12.06 10.12 24.75
CA GLU A 309 12.20 10.46 23.34
C GLU A 309 13.26 9.53 22.74
N GLN A 310 12.83 8.66 21.80
CA GLN A 310 13.62 7.88 20.85
C GLN A 310 13.88 6.39 21.17
N THR A 311 13.26 5.57 20.32
CA THR A 311 13.39 4.11 20.14
C THR A 311 14.84 3.64 19.98
N SER A 312 15.76 4.52 19.55
CA SER A 312 17.17 4.19 19.31
C SER A 312 17.99 4.06 20.59
N GLU A 313 17.69 4.82 21.65
CA GLU A 313 18.46 4.79 22.90
C GLU A 313 18.09 3.59 23.78
N LEU A 314 16.82 3.16 23.77
CA LEU A 314 16.35 1.94 24.45
C LEU A 314 16.97 0.65 23.87
N ILE A 315 17.20 0.60 22.55
CA ILE A 315 17.88 -0.52 21.88
C ILE A 315 19.38 -0.56 22.25
N HIS A 316 20.00 0.60 22.52
CA HIS A 316 21.40 0.70 22.97
C HIS A 316 21.57 0.44 24.47
N ALA A 317 20.62 0.87 25.30
CA ALA A 317 20.59 0.60 26.75
C ALA A 317 20.39 -0.90 27.06
N PHE A 318 19.76 -1.64 26.14
CA PHE A 318 19.57 -3.10 26.18
C PHE A 318 20.87 -3.90 26.37
N ALA A 319 22.04 -3.31 26.06
CA ALA A 319 23.33 -4.00 26.08
C ALA A 319 24.14 -3.88 27.39
N LYS A 320 23.69 -3.12 28.40
CA LYS A 320 24.63 -2.67 29.45
C LYS A 320 24.33 -3.03 30.91
N GLU A 321 23.15 -3.50 31.30
CA GLU A 321 22.87 -3.73 32.74
C GLU A 321 22.03 -4.98 32.99
N ILE A 322 22.71 -6.12 33.12
CA ILE A 322 22.18 -7.32 33.77
C ILE A 322 22.66 -7.31 35.21
N SER A 323 21.80 -6.92 36.15
CA SER A 323 21.61 -7.61 37.44
C SER A 323 20.75 -6.78 38.38
N GLY A 324 19.67 -7.40 38.89
CA GLY A 324 19.20 -7.15 40.26
C GLY A 324 17.77 -6.61 40.38
N ALA A 325 16.79 -7.52 40.43
CA ALA A 325 15.57 -7.36 41.23
C ALA A 325 14.89 -8.73 41.44
N ASP A 326 14.21 -8.87 42.58
CA ASP A 326 13.80 -10.13 43.26
C ASP A 326 12.81 -11.04 42.51
N CYS A 327 13.02 -12.35 42.64
CA CYS A 327 12.48 -13.44 41.82
C CYS A 327 11.03 -13.90 42.18
N LEU A 328 10.16 -13.98 41.16
CA LEU A 328 8.93 -14.79 41.06
C LEU A 328 9.28 -16.12 40.31
N PRO A 329 8.38 -17.14 40.22
CA PRO A 329 8.79 -18.47 39.71
C PRO A 329 9.39 -18.40 38.30
N GLU A 330 10.63 -18.86 38.18
CA GLU A 330 11.35 -18.99 36.93
C GLU A 330 10.80 -20.18 36.13
N PHE A 331 10.44 -19.94 34.87
CA PHE A 331 10.09 -20.99 33.92
C PHE A 331 11.24 -21.12 32.91
N THR A 332 11.76 -22.34 32.77
CA THR A 332 12.92 -22.62 31.90
C THR A 332 12.52 -22.92 30.47
N ASP A 333 11.24 -23.18 30.20
CA ASP A 333 10.71 -23.49 28.87
C ASP A 333 9.21 -23.16 28.72
N ALA A 334 8.73 -23.24 27.48
CA ALA A 334 7.34 -22.95 27.13
C ALA A 334 6.33 -23.96 27.68
N GLU A 335 6.76 -25.21 27.95
CA GLU A 335 5.90 -26.28 28.47
C GLU A 335 5.56 -26.02 29.94
N GLN A 336 6.56 -25.59 30.73
CA GLN A 336 6.39 -25.16 32.11
C GLN A 336 5.44 -23.96 32.23
N LEU A 337 5.61 -22.95 31.38
CA LEU A 337 4.72 -21.79 31.34
C LEU A 337 3.29 -22.20 30.93
N ALA A 338 3.13 -23.06 29.92
CA ALA A 338 1.83 -23.54 29.47
C ALA A 338 1.09 -24.35 30.55
N ALA A 339 1.78 -25.29 31.21
CA ALA A 339 1.22 -26.09 32.31
C ALA A 339 0.82 -25.22 33.52
N TRP A 340 1.60 -24.18 33.80
CA TRP A 340 1.30 -23.26 34.88
C TRP A 340 0.08 -22.37 34.57
N LEU A 341 -0.03 -21.84 33.34
CA LEU A 341 -1.18 -21.06 32.86
C LEU A 341 -2.49 -21.85 32.81
N GLN A 342 -2.41 -23.18 32.67
CA GLN A 342 -3.57 -24.08 32.75
C GLN A 342 -4.15 -24.16 34.16
N THR A 343 -3.30 -24.07 35.18
CA THR A 343 -3.66 -24.47 36.55
C THR A 343 -4.03 -23.28 37.45
N ASN A 344 -3.43 -22.10 37.25
CA ASN A 344 -3.39 -21.07 38.30
C ASN A 344 -4.33 -19.87 38.12
N HIS A 345 -5.02 -19.71 36.98
CA HIS A 345 -5.89 -18.55 36.66
C HIS A 345 -5.53 -17.20 37.34
N PRO A 346 -4.25 -16.77 37.30
CA PRO A 346 -3.73 -15.82 38.27
C PRO A 346 -3.89 -14.38 37.81
N THR A 347 -3.80 -13.45 38.76
CA THR A 347 -3.97 -12.01 38.52
C THR A 347 -2.67 -11.27 38.17
N TRP A 348 -1.47 -11.76 38.53
CA TRP A 348 -0.17 -11.15 38.17
C TRP A 348 1.00 -12.14 38.19
N VAL A 349 1.90 -12.10 37.18
CA VAL A 349 3.28 -12.66 37.21
C VAL A 349 4.21 -11.82 36.31
N MET A 350 5.34 -11.33 36.87
CA MET A 350 6.51 -10.91 36.09
C MET A 350 7.51 -12.08 36.05
N CYS A 351 8.09 -12.35 34.88
CA CYS A 351 9.12 -13.37 34.67
C CYS A 351 10.43 -12.68 34.30
#